data_AF-A0A8C7YF22-F1
#
_entry.id   AF-A0A8C7YF22-F1
#
_cell.length_a   1.000
_cell.length_b   1.000
_cell.length_c   1.000
_cell.angle_alpha   90.00
_cell.angle_beta   90.00
_cell.angle_gamma   90.00
#
_symmetry.space_group_name_H-M   'P 1'
#
loop_
_entity.id
_entity.type
_entity.pdbx_description
1 polymer ?
#
loop_
_entity_poly.entity_id
_entity_poly.type
_entity_poly.pdbx_seq_one_letter_code
_entity_poly.pdbx_strand_id
1 'polypeptide(L)'
;LATFSRRFGQEVNAAYRGKVEFTRAALNSTAIRLRSASWEDESCYICLFHMYPQGSKRSTALLQQEEERGEELHAFSCSATGKPAPSIHWELPPNAAVENQTETSISRNPDGTFTSSRSVTLRAPPLWSGGVDCVLNQGTSRERRHRITSGNQEVTTKGWCSEYR
;
A
#
# COMPACT_ATOMS: atom_id res chain seq x y z
N LEU A 1 23.14 20.45 -0.45
CA LEU A 1 21.93 20.61 0.39
C LEU A 1 22.11 21.72 1.41
N ALA A 2 22.86 21.45 2.48
CA ALA A 2 23.08 22.42 3.55
C ALA A 2 24.44 22.16 4.23
N THR A 3 24.96 23.17 4.91
CA THR A 3 26.26 23.13 5.59
C THR A 3 26.13 23.82 6.95
N PHE A 4 26.81 23.28 7.96
CA PHE A 4 26.88 23.89 9.28
C PHE A 4 28.34 24.13 9.65
N SER A 5 28.66 25.34 10.13
CA SER A 5 29.98 25.67 10.66
C SER A 5 29.87 26.54 11.90
N ARG A 6 30.88 26.51 12.77
CA ARG A 6 30.92 27.40 13.95
C ARG A 6 31.02 28.88 13.59
N ARG A 7 31.66 29.22 12.45
CA ARG A 7 31.91 30.61 12.05
C ARG A 7 30.71 31.23 11.33
N PHE A 8 30.11 30.48 10.41
CA PHE A 8 29.04 30.97 9.54
C PHE A 8 27.65 30.47 9.94
N GLY A 9 27.57 29.55 10.92
CA GLY A 9 26.31 28.98 11.37
C GLY A 9 25.73 27.99 10.37
N GLN A 10 24.41 27.98 10.25
CA GLN A 10 23.64 27.14 9.35
C GLN A 10 23.47 27.82 8.00
N GLU A 11 23.81 27.12 6.92
CA GLU A 11 23.68 27.61 5.56
C GLU A 11 22.96 26.57 4.70
N VAL A 12 21.89 26.98 4.01
CA VAL A 12 21.14 26.13 3.09
C VAL A 12 21.32 26.66 1.68
N ASN A 13 21.65 25.78 0.73
CA ASN A 13 21.81 26.14 -0.67
C ASN A 13 20.50 26.75 -1.20
N ALA A 14 20.60 27.80 -2.02
CA ALA A 14 19.46 28.55 -2.56
C ALA A 14 18.36 27.66 -3.16
N ALA A 15 18.73 26.61 -3.89
CA ALA A 15 17.79 25.67 -4.51
C ALA A 15 16.94 24.86 -3.51
N TYR A 16 17.40 24.75 -2.25
CA TYR A 16 16.77 23.96 -1.19
C TYR A 16 16.26 24.84 -0.04
N ARG A 17 16.27 26.17 -0.18
CA ARG A 17 15.72 27.08 0.82
C ARG A 17 14.22 26.83 0.98
N GLY A 18 13.76 26.76 2.23
CA GLY A 18 12.36 26.43 2.58
C GLY A 18 12.04 24.93 2.53
N LYS A 19 12.79 24.15 1.75
CA LYS A 19 12.66 22.68 1.68
C LYS A 19 13.49 21.98 2.75
N VAL A 20 14.72 22.41 3.00
CA VAL A 20 15.59 21.82 4.03
C VAL A 20 15.60 22.67 5.30
N GLU A 21 15.48 22.01 6.44
CA GLU A 21 15.56 22.63 7.77
C GLU A 21 16.50 21.84 8.69
N PHE A 22 17.34 22.51 9.46
CA PHE A 22 18.15 21.85 10.48
C PHE A 22 17.30 21.53 11.71
N THR A 23 17.17 20.25 12.05
CA THR A 23 16.59 19.82 13.32
C THR A 23 17.65 19.80 14.42
N ARG A 24 18.92 19.57 14.06
CA ARG A 24 20.06 19.65 14.97
C ARG A 24 21.27 20.21 14.25
N ALA A 25 21.94 21.18 14.88
CA ALA A 25 23.09 21.86 14.31
C ALA A 25 24.25 21.90 15.32
N ALA A 26 24.99 20.80 15.44
CA ALA A 26 26.19 20.71 16.27
C ALA A 26 27.32 19.99 15.51
N LEU A 27 28.58 20.35 15.79
CA LEU A 27 29.74 19.75 15.09
C LEU A 27 29.87 18.24 15.30
N ASN A 28 29.37 17.73 16.43
CA ASN A 28 29.35 16.31 16.77
C ASN A 28 28.06 15.59 16.35
N SER A 29 27.02 16.32 15.98
CA SER A 29 25.71 15.78 15.62
C SER A 29 24.93 16.80 14.82
N THR A 30 24.85 16.59 13.51
CA THR A 30 24.01 17.36 12.60
C THR A 30 22.86 16.50 12.12
N ALA A 31 21.66 17.08 12.07
CA ALA A 31 20.48 16.46 11.52
C ALA A 31 19.67 17.51 10.76
N ILE A 32 19.16 17.12 9.59
CA ILE A 32 18.33 17.94 8.74
C ILE A 32 17.04 17.20 8.44
N ARG A 33 16.00 17.97 8.16
CA ARG A 33 14.68 17.48 7.74
C ARG A 33 14.35 18.11 6.40
N LEU A 34 13.92 17.26 5.46
CA LEU A 34 13.37 17.70 4.20
C LEU A 34 11.85 17.85 4.36
N ARG A 35 11.32 19.03 4.06
CA ARG A 35 9.90 19.36 4.07
C ARG A 35 9.32 19.05 2.70
N SER A 36 8.14 18.44 2.68
CA SER A 36 7.41 18.08 1.45
C SER A 36 8.33 17.41 0.43
N ALA A 37 8.93 16.28 0.85
CA ALA A 37 9.73 15.46 -0.06
C ALA A 37 8.84 14.99 -1.22
N SER A 38 9.44 14.98 -2.41
CA SER A 38 8.83 14.50 -3.64
C SER A 38 9.62 13.31 -4.17
N TRP A 39 9.06 12.58 -5.12
CA TRP A 39 9.72 11.47 -5.80
C TRP A 39 11.06 11.87 -6.45
N GLU A 40 11.21 13.14 -6.88
CA GLU A 40 12.47 13.66 -7.43
C GLU A 40 13.58 13.82 -6.37
N ASP A 41 13.22 13.84 -5.09
CA ASP A 41 14.17 13.94 -3.97
C ASP A 41 14.64 12.58 -3.47
N GLU A 42 14.05 11.48 -3.96
CA GLU A 42 14.51 10.14 -3.61
C GLU A 42 15.94 9.93 -4.12
N SER A 43 16.88 9.96 -3.19
CA SER A 43 18.29 9.94 -3.52
C SER A 43 19.14 9.53 -2.31
N CYS A 44 20.36 9.10 -2.61
CA CYS A 44 21.37 8.82 -1.60
C CYS A 44 22.10 10.11 -1.22
N TYR A 45 21.79 10.63 -0.05
CA TYR A 45 22.40 11.83 0.49
C TYR A 45 23.66 11.50 1.27
N ILE A 46 24.69 12.33 1.08
CA ILE A 46 25.98 12.16 1.74
C ILE A 46 26.14 13.25 2.78
N CYS A 47 26.37 12.84 4.03
CA CYS A 47 26.81 13.69 5.11
C CYS A 47 28.34 13.65 5.19
N LEU A 48 28.97 14.82 5.16
CA LEU A 48 30.42 14.97 5.23
C LEU A 48 30.80 15.80 6.46
N PHE A 49 31.58 15.22 7.36
CA PHE A 49 32.11 15.88 8.56
C PHE A 49 33.59 16.15 8.38
N HIS A 50 33.98 17.42 8.34
CA HIS A 50 35.39 17.81 8.29
C HIS A 50 35.95 17.94 9.71
N MET A 51 36.95 17.12 10.05
CA MET A 51 37.63 17.17 11.35
C MET A 51 39.13 17.33 11.13
N TYR A 52 39.77 18.29 11.78
CA TYR A 52 41.22 18.45 11.76
C TYR A 52 41.79 18.09 13.13
N PRO A 53 42.90 17.31 13.22
CA PRO A 53 43.70 16.75 12.13
C PRO A 53 43.21 15.39 11.57
N GLN A 54 42.14 14.82 12.14
CA GLN A 54 41.68 13.44 11.88
C GLN A 54 41.10 13.18 10.48
N GLY A 55 40.99 14.19 9.63
CA GLY A 55 40.44 14.09 8.29
C GLY A 55 38.90 14.17 8.23
N SER A 56 38.34 13.92 7.05
CA SER A 56 36.89 13.97 6.84
C SER A 56 36.25 12.60 7.05
N LYS A 57 35.12 12.55 7.76
CA LYS A 57 34.29 11.35 7.89
C LYS A 57 33.06 11.47 6.99
N ARG A 58 32.77 10.41 6.22
CA ARG A 58 31.62 10.31 5.32
C ARG A 58 30.58 9.38 5.92
N SER A 59 29.30 9.76 5.80
CA SER A 59 28.15 8.92 6.10
C SER A 59 27.11 9.10 5.00
N THR A 60 26.37 8.04 4.68
CA THR A 60 25.33 8.03 3.63
C THR A 60 23.97 7.77 4.28
N ALA A 61 22.96 8.50 3.83
CA ALA A 61 21.57 8.33 4.22
C ALA A 61 20.72 8.26 2.96
N LEU A 62 19.89 7.23 2.85
CA LEU A 62 18.94 7.09 1.75
C LEU A 62 17.63 7.75 2.16
N LEU A 63 17.12 8.65 1.34
CA LEU A 63 15.75 9.14 1.47
C LEU A 63 14.91 8.40 0.46
N GLN A 64 13.91 7.65 0.94
CA GLN A 64 12.89 7.03 0.10
C GLN A 64 11.53 7.45 0.62
N GLN A 65 10.61 7.69 -0.29
CA GLN A 65 9.23 7.90 0.10
C GLN A 65 8.57 6.53 0.23
N GLU A 66 8.17 6.16 1.45
CA GLU A 66 7.25 5.05 1.61
C GLU A 66 5.90 5.50 1.07
N GLU A 67 5.47 4.86 -0.02
CA GLU A 67 4.06 4.84 -0.35
C GLU A 67 3.38 4.06 0.77
N GLU A 68 2.83 4.81 1.73
CA GLU A 68 1.83 4.30 2.66
C GLU A 68 0.73 3.71 1.79
N ARG A 69 0.84 2.42 1.46
CA ARG A 69 -0.22 1.66 0.81
C ARG A 69 -1.34 1.60 1.82
N GLY A 70 -2.18 2.63 1.84
CA GLY A 70 -3.39 2.65 2.63
C GLY A 70 -4.14 1.37 2.32
N GLU A 71 -4.40 0.56 3.35
CA GLU A 71 -5.26 -0.60 3.20
C GLU A 71 -6.64 -0.10 2.78
N GLU A 72 -7.11 -0.49 1.59
CA GLU A 72 -8.43 -0.13 1.10
C GLU A 72 -9.38 -1.33 1.27
N LEU A 73 -10.66 -1.02 1.47
CA LEU A 73 -11.71 -2.03 1.60
C LEU A 73 -12.32 -2.32 0.24
N HIS A 74 -12.14 -3.55 -0.24
CA HIS A 74 -12.76 -4.04 -1.46
C HIS A 74 -14.01 -4.85 -1.10
N ALA A 75 -15.19 -4.38 -1.52
CA ALA A 75 -16.46 -5.04 -1.27
C ALA A 75 -16.92 -5.86 -2.49
N PHE A 76 -17.24 -7.13 -2.27
CA PHE A 76 -17.76 -8.05 -3.26
C PHE A 76 -19.15 -8.54 -2.85
N SER A 77 -20.06 -8.63 -3.81
CA SER A 77 -21.42 -9.12 -3.58
C SER A 77 -21.80 -10.17 -4.61
N CYS A 78 -22.42 -11.25 -4.15
CA CYS A 78 -22.94 -12.32 -4.99
C CYS A 78 -24.41 -12.55 -4.67
N SER A 79 -25.22 -12.74 -5.71
CA SER A 79 -26.65 -13.02 -5.59
C SER A 79 -27.05 -14.09 -6.59
N ALA A 80 -27.83 -15.08 -6.16
CA ALA A 80 -28.25 -16.21 -6.97
C ALA A 80 -29.69 -16.60 -6.65
N THR A 81 -30.45 -16.93 -7.69
CA THR A 81 -31.87 -17.34 -7.57
C THR A 81 -32.04 -18.79 -7.99
N GLY A 82 -32.76 -19.59 -7.19
CA GLY A 82 -32.96 -21.01 -7.45
C GLY A 82 -34.16 -21.63 -6.73
N LYS A 83 -34.53 -22.83 -7.18
CA LYS A 83 -35.47 -23.75 -6.51
C LYS A 83 -34.80 -25.14 -6.46
N PRO A 84 -34.35 -25.64 -5.30
CA PRO A 84 -34.39 -25.03 -3.96
C PRO A 84 -33.44 -23.83 -3.80
N ALA A 85 -33.47 -23.17 -2.63
CA ALA A 85 -32.60 -22.02 -2.33
C ALA A 85 -31.11 -22.36 -2.54
N PRO A 86 -30.35 -21.57 -3.32
CA PRO A 86 -28.95 -21.86 -3.61
C PRO A 86 -28.06 -21.56 -2.40
N SER A 87 -27.06 -22.40 -2.13
CA SER A 87 -26.03 -22.10 -1.11
C SER A 87 -24.88 -21.29 -1.72
N ILE A 88 -24.36 -20.29 -0.98
CA ILE A 88 -23.30 -19.39 -1.45
C ILE A 88 -22.04 -19.57 -0.58
N HIS A 89 -20.93 -19.91 -1.23
CA HIS A 89 -19.61 -20.07 -0.64
C HIS A 89 -18.61 -19.12 -1.32
N TRP A 90 -17.75 -18.49 -0.53
CA TRP A 90 -16.69 -17.62 -1.04
C TRP A 90 -15.36 -18.36 -1.02
N GLU A 91 -14.70 -18.44 -2.16
CA GLU A 91 -13.32 -18.89 -2.27
C GLU A 91 -12.41 -17.67 -2.44
N LEU A 92 -11.59 -17.43 -1.42
CA LEU A 92 -10.72 -16.26 -1.30
C LEU A 92 -9.27 -16.68 -1.58
N PRO A 93 -8.45 -15.78 -2.15
CA PRO A 93 -7.03 -16.06 -2.31
C PRO A 93 -6.33 -16.15 -0.94
N PRO A 94 -5.27 -16.96 -0.81
CA PRO A 94 -4.65 -17.30 0.47
C PRO A 94 -4.04 -16.10 1.23
N ASN A 95 -3.81 -14.98 0.53
CA ASN A 95 -3.27 -13.74 1.05
C ASN A 95 -4.33 -12.65 1.28
N ALA A 96 -5.62 -12.95 1.11
CA ALA A 96 -6.68 -11.98 1.38
C ALA A 96 -6.98 -11.89 2.88
N ALA A 97 -6.84 -10.68 3.44
CA ALA A 97 -7.32 -10.37 4.77
C ALA A 97 -8.83 -10.10 4.71
N VAL A 98 -9.63 -10.99 5.29
CA VAL A 98 -11.08 -10.78 5.41
C VAL A 98 -11.34 -9.76 6.49
N GLU A 99 -12.05 -8.69 6.14
CA GLU A 99 -12.50 -7.70 7.12
C GLU A 99 -13.87 -8.04 7.67
N ASN A 100 -14.83 -8.20 6.77
CA ASN A 100 -16.18 -8.56 7.14
C ASN A 100 -16.77 -9.56 6.15
N GLN A 101 -17.70 -10.37 6.66
CA GLN A 101 -18.53 -11.26 5.86
C GLN A 101 -19.95 -11.16 6.38
N THR A 102 -20.89 -10.96 5.47
CA THR A 102 -22.31 -11.04 5.78
C THR A 102 -22.78 -12.48 5.79
N GLU A 103 -23.78 -12.77 6.62
CA GLU A 103 -24.52 -14.02 6.56
C GLU A 103 -25.33 -14.11 5.27
N THR A 104 -25.61 -15.33 4.81
CA THR A 104 -26.41 -15.54 3.60
C THR A 104 -27.85 -15.11 3.85
N SER A 105 -28.28 -14.04 3.18
CA SER A 105 -29.67 -13.60 3.19
C SER A 105 -30.47 -14.38 2.15
N ILE A 106 -31.58 -14.98 2.56
CA ILE A 106 -32.48 -15.75 1.67
C ILE A 106 -33.84 -15.06 1.62
N SER A 107 -34.23 -14.57 0.44
CA SER A 107 -35.56 -14.02 0.18
C SER A 107 -36.38 -14.96 -0.71
N ARG A 108 -37.69 -15.04 -0.44
CA ARG A 108 -38.64 -15.75 -1.30
C ARG A 108 -39.26 -14.76 -2.29
N ASN A 109 -39.20 -15.09 -3.56
CA ASN A 109 -39.80 -14.31 -4.62
C ASN A 109 -41.27 -14.72 -4.86
N PRO A 110 -42.10 -13.82 -5.43
CA PRO A 110 -43.50 -14.11 -5.74
C PRO A 110 -43.70 -15.27 -6.73
N ASP A 111 -42.72 -15.50 -7.60
CA ASP A 111 -42.66 -16.63 -8.54
C ASP A 111 -42.37 -17.98 -7.86
N GLY A 112 -42.24 -17.99 -6.54
CA GLY A 112 -41.92 -19.13 -5.69
C GLY A 112 -40.43 -19.50 -5.66
N THR A 113 -39.55 -18.78 -6.35
CA THR A 113 -38.09 -19.00 -6.31
C THR A 113 -37.49 -18.41 -5.04
N PHE A 114 -36.29 -18.84 -4.70
CA PHE A 114 -35.53 -18.30 -3.57
C PHE A 114 -34.29 -17.59 -4.09
N THR A 115 -34.08 -16.35 -3.68
CA THR A 115 -32.86 -15.59 -3.94
C THR A 115 -31.99 -15.60 -2.70
N SER A 116 -30.79 -16.16 -2.83
CA SER A 116 -29.75 -16.06 -1.81
C SER A 116 -28.78 -14.94 -2.20
N SER A 117 -28.39 -14.11 -1.24
CA SER A 117 -27.38 -13.07 -1.44
C SER A 117 -26.41 -13.03 -0.28
N ARG A 118 -25.12 -12.80 -0.60
CA ARG A 118 -24.04 -12.72 0.38
C ARG A 118 -22.97 -11.74 -0.13
N SER A 119 -22.36 -11.01 0.79
CA SER A 119 -21.28 -10.05 0.51
C SER A 119 -20.08 -10.28 1.42
N VAL A 120 -18.89 -10.02 0.90
CA VAL A 120 -17.59 -10.11 1.61
C VAL A 120 -16.78 -8.85 1.35
N THR A 121 -16.08 -8.40 2.37
CA THR A 121 -15.20 -7.25 2.35
C THR A 121 -13.79 -7.71 2.68
N LEU A 122 -12.86 -7.38 1.79
CA LEU A 122 -11.45 -7.70 1.93
C LEU A 122 -10.64 -6.43 2.17
N ARG A 123 -9.67 -6.52 3.07
CA ARG A 123 -8.57 -5.56 3.16
C ARG A 123 -7.51 -5.93 2.13
N ALA A 124 -7.26 -5.04 1.18
CA ALA A 124 -6.21 -5.21 0.19
C ALA A 124 -5.62 -3.85 -0.23
N PRO A 125 -4.44 -3.83 -0.88
CA PRO A 125 -3.87 -2.60 -1.41
C PRO A 125 -4.73 -2.01 -2.54
N PRO A 126 -4.68 -0.69 -2.81
CA PRO A 126 -5.50 -0.03 -3.84
C PRO A 126 -5.32 -0.64 -5.25
N LEU A 127 -4.13 -1.16 -5.52
CA LEU A 127 -3.75 -1.81 -6.77
C LEU A 127 -4.04 -3.33 -6.81
N TRP A 128 -4.99 -3.82 -6.01
CA TRP A 128 -5.27 -5.25 -5.92
C TRP A 128 -5.91 -5.78 -7.21
N SER A 129 -5.11 -6.51 -7.99
CA SER A 129 -5.54 -7.24 -9.21
C SER A 129 -6.10 -8.64 -8.92
N GLY A 130 -6.37 -8.93 -7.64
CA GLY A 130 -6.99 -10.19 -7.25
C GLY A 130 -8.48 -10.25 -7.63
N GLY A 131 -9.03 -11.44 -7.50
CA GLY A 131 -10.47 -11.67 -7.62
C GLY A 131 -10.90 -12.67 -6.58
N VAL A 132 -12.19 -12.66 -6.27
CA VAL A 132 -12.85 -13.64 -5.40
C VAL A 132 -13.75 -14.52 -6.25
N ASP A 133 -13.82 -15.80 -5.91
CA ASP A 133 -14.74 -16.73 -6.55
C ASP A 133 -15.98 -16.91 -5.68
N CYS A 134 -17.15 -16.62 -6.25
CA CYS A 134 -18.44 -17.00 -5.69
C CYS A 134 -18.81 -18.39 -6.19
N VAL A 135 -18.91 -19.37 -5.29
CA VAL A 135 -19.27 -20.76 -5.58
C VAL A 135 -20.67 -21.06 -5.04
N LEU A 136 -21.56 -21.45 -5.95
CA LEU A 136 -22.94 -21.84 -5.66
C LEU A 136 -23.05 -23.35 -5.54
N ASN A 137 -23.79 -23.85 -4.54
CA ASN A 137 -24.09 -25.28 -4.35
C ASN A 137 -22.84 -26.19 -4.34
N GLN A 138 -21.81 -25.78 -3.60
CA GLN A 138 -20.53 -26.48 -3.50
C GLN A 138 -20.72 -27.97 -3.16
N GLY A 139 -20.07 -28.85 -3.91
CA GLY A 139 -20.14 -30.31 -3.70
C GLY A 139 -21.40 -30.98 -4.24
N THR A 140 -22.24 -30.28 -5.00
CA THR A 140 -23.43 -30.84 -5.66
C THR A 140 -23.25 -30.92 -7.18
N SER A 141 -24.09 -31.71 -7.85
CA SER A 141 -24.13 -31.78 -9.33
C SER A 141 -24.52 -30.46 -10.01
N ARG A 142 -24.96 -29.45 -9.24
CA ARG A 142 -25.35 -28.11 -9.71
C ARG A 142 -24.41 -27.02 -9.21
N GLU A 143 -23.16 -27.38 -8.91
CA GLU A 143 -22.12 -26.42 -8.55
C GLU A 143 -21.89 -25.41 -9.68
N ARG A 144 -21.80 -24.12 -9.34
CA ARG A 144 -21.45 -23.05 -10.30
C ARG A 144 -20.47 -22.09 -9.67
N ARG A 145 -19.43 -21.72 -10.41
CA ARG A 145 -18.39 -20.79 -9.97
C ARG A 145 -18.45 -19.51 -10.79
N HIS A 146 -18.37 -18.37 -10.13
CA HIS A 146 -18.32 -17.06 -10.76
C HIS A 146 -17.21 -16.21 -10.15
N ARG A 147 -16.26 -15.79 -10.98
CA ARG A 147 -15.13 -14.96 -10.56
C ARG A 147 -15.49 -13.48 -10.63
N ILE A 148 -15.31 -12.78 -9.52
CA ILE A 148 -15.53 -11.34 -9.40
C ILE A 148 -14.17 -10.67 -9.20
N THR A 149 -13.75 -9.85 -10.16
CA THR A 149 -12.50 -9.09 -10.12
C THR A 149 -12.74 -7.66 -9.67
N SER A 150 -11.80 -7.07 -8.93
CA SER A 150 -11.80 -5.62 -8.68
C SER A 150 -11.52 -4.90 -10.00
N GLY A 151 -12.49 -4.16 -10.52
CA GLY A 151 -12.41 -3.53 -11.84
C GLY A 151 -11.53 -2.27 -11.85
N ASN A 152 -10.47 -2.31 -12.66
CA ASN A 152 -9.65 -1.22 -13.20
C ASN A 152 -8.88 -0.31 -12.21
N GLN A 153 -7.61 -0.64 -11.98
CA GLN A 153 -6.57 0.38 -11.95
C GLN A 153 -5.39 -0.07 -12.82
N GLU A 154 -5.07 0.77 -13.79
CA GLU A 154 -3.93 0.61 -14.69
C GLU A 154 -2.66 0.71 -13.82
N VAL A 155 -1.89 -0.38 -13.73
CA VAL A 155 -0.63 -0.40 -12.97
C VAL A 155 0.51 -0.60 -13.94
N THR A 156 1.15 0.51 -14.29
CA THR A 156 2.46 0.52 -14.92
C THR A 156 3.46 -0.05 -13.93
N THR A 157 4.14 -1.12 -14.32
CA THR A 157 5.03 -1.87 -13.42
C THR A 157 6.50 -1.61 -13.73
N LYS A 158 7.30 -1.80 -12.67
CA LYS A 158 8.72 -2.23 -12.62
C LYS A 158 9.76 -1.10 -12.63
N GLY A 159 10.88 -1.21 -11.91
CA GLY A 159 11.45 -2.38 -11.25
C GLY A 159 12.63 -2.03 -10.33
N TRP A 160 13.09 -3.06 -9.62
CA TRP A 160 14.18 -3.05 -8.64
C TRP A 160 15.58 -3.00 -9.25
N CYS A 161 16.59 -2.65 -8.43
CA CYS A 161 17.78 -3.49 -8.20
C CYS A 161 18.48 -3.13 -6.88
N SER A 162 19.05 -4.16 -6.25
CA SER A 162 19.49 -4.28 -4.86
C SER A 162 20.97 -3.95 -4.59
N GLU A 163 21.28 -3.79 -3.30
CA GLU A 163 22.61 -3.73 -2.67
C GLU A 163 23.52 -4.92 -2.99
N TYR A 164 24.84 -4.73 -2.83
CA TYR A 164 25.68 -5.75 -2.21
C TYR A 164 26.75 -5.16 -1.28
N ARG A 165 27.02 -5.99 -0.27
CA ARG A 165 27.87 -5.89 0.92
C ARG A 165 29.36 -5.64 0.65
#